data_AF-A0A943DW94-F1
#
_entry.id   AF-A0A943DW94-F1
#
_cell.length_a   1.000
_cell.length_b   1.000
_cell.length_c   1.000
_cell.angle_alpha   90.00
_cell.angle_beta   90.00
_cell.angle_gamma   90.00
#
_symmetry.space_group_name_H-M   'P 1'
#
loop_
_entity.id
_entity.type
_entity.pdbx_description
1 polymer ?
#
loop_
_entity_poly.entity_id
_entity_poly.type
_entity_poly.pdbx_seq_one_letter_code
_entity_poly.pdbx_strand_id
1 'polypeptide(L)'
;MKETAITFTKGEKNYASNAVQVNSAEVGLQIAFEKGGKLWVYISYDGQNFSVVESRSYTKDFARPVVGCIPGQYIKIECETEPVKASIFESEE
;
A
#
# COMPACT_ATOMS: atom_id res chain seq x y z
N MET A 1 12.79 -12.76 3.38
CA MET A 1 11.92 -11.58 3.25
C MET A 1 11.05 -11.80 2.03
N LYS A 2 9.74 -11.76 2.21
CA LYS A 2 8.76 -11.99 1.14
C LYS A 2 8.39 -10.66 0.49
N GLU A 3 8.62 -10.54 -0.81
CA GLU A 3 8.15 -9.42 -1.62
C GLU A 3 6.82 -9.79 -2.29
N THR A 4 5.82 -8.93 -2.14
CA THR A 4 4.55 -9.02 -2.86
C THR A 4 4.40 -7.79 -3.75
N ALA A 5 4.50 -7.98 -5.06
CA ALA A 5 4.24 -6.92 -6.03
C ALA A 5 2.75 -6.52 -5.99
N ILE A 6 2.50 -5.22 -6.06
CA ILE A 6 1.15 -4.63 -6.02
C ILE A 6 0.84 -4.03 -7.39
N THR A 7 -0.35 -4.27 -7.90
CA THR A 7 -0.82 -3.68 -9.15
C THR A 7 -1.87 -2.61 -8.87
N PHE A 8 -1.93 -1.61 -9.74
CA PHE A 8 -2.84 -0.47 -9.62
C PHE A 8 -3.77 -0.40 -10.83
N THR A 9 -5.03 -0.10 -10.56
CA THR A 9 -6.03 0.19 -11.58
C THR A 9 -6.51 1.62 -11.41
N LYS A 10 -6.67 2.33 -12.52
CA LYS A 10 -7.24 3.68 -12.51
C LYS A 10 -8.71 3.63 -12.08
N GLY A 11 -9.02 4.24 -10.95
CA GLY A 11 -10.39 4.49 -10.50
C GLY A 11 -10.95 5.79 -11.05
N GLU A 12 -12.08 6.24 -10.51
CA GLU A 12 -12.74 7.48 -10.95
C GLU A 12 -11.89 8.75 -10.73
N LYS A 13 -11.11 8.77 -9.64
CA LYS A 13 -10.26 9.91 -9.25
C LYS A 13 -8.80 9.54 -9.05
N ASN A 14 -8.56 8.45 -8.33
CA ASN A 14 -7.25 7.99 -7.93
C ASN A 14 -6.94 6.61 -8.54
N TYR A 15 -5.66 6.27 -8.59
CA TYR A 15 -5.21 4.90 -8.83
C TYR A 15 -5.36 4.11 -7.53
N ALA A 16 -5.97 2.94 -7.61
CA ALA A 16 -6.23 2.07 -6.48
C ALA A 16 -5.54 0.72 -6.68
N SER A 17 -4.89 0.23 -5.63
CA SER A 17 -4.25 -1.07 -5.68
C SER A 17 -5.25 -2.22 -5.53
N ASN A 18 -4.83 -3.42 -5.92
CA ASN A 18 -5.42 -4.63 -5.37
C ASN A 18 -5.20 -4.67 -3.83
N ALA A 19 -6.11 -5.32 -3.11
CA ALA A 19 -5.90 -5.62 -1.70
C ALA A 19 -4.88 -6.75 -1.56
N VAL A 20 -3.96 -6.62 -0.60
CA VAL A 20 -2.94 -7.62 -0.27
C VAL A 20 -3.12 -8.04 1.17
N GLN A 21 -3.32 -9.34 1.40
CA GLN A 21 -3.32 -9.87 2.75
C GLN A 21 -1.89 -9.93 3.29
N VAL A 22 -1.68 -9.39 4.49
CA VAL A 22 -0.39 -9.39 5.19
C VAL A 22 -0.48 -10.27 6.43
N ASN A 23 0.63 -10.91 6.77
CA ASN A 23 0.76 -11.83 7.91
C ASN A 23 1.79 -11.34 8.94
N SER A 24 2.45 -10.22 8.67
CA SER A 24 3.37 -9.57 9.62
C SER A 24 2.70 -8.37 10.30
N ALA A 25 3.12 -8.08 11.54
CA ALA A 25 2.69 -6.91 12.29
C ALA A 25 3.32 -5.59 11.79
N GLU A 26 4.41 -5.71 11.04
CA GLU A 26 5.07 -4.61 10.35
C GLU A 26 5.38 -5.04 8.92
N VAL A 27 5.05 -4.19 7.96
CA VAL A 27 5.37 -4.42 6.55
C VAL A 27 6.05 -3.21 5.93
N GLY A 28 7.03 -3.43 5.06
CA GLY A 28 7.68 -2.38 4.29
C GLY A 28 6.88 -2.06 3.04
N LEU A 29 6.41 -0.82 2.88
CA LEU A 29 5.78 -0.35 1.66
C LEU A 29 6.80 0.44 0.83
N GLN A 30 7.03 0.04 -0.42
CA GLN A 30 7.84 0.79 -1.38
C GLN A 30 7.09 1.00 -2.69
N ILE A 31 7.02 2.24 -3.15
CA ILE A 31 6.35 2.65 -4.38
C ILE A 31 7.19 3.71 -5.10
N ALA A 32 7.37 3.54 -6.40
CA ALA A 32 8.03 4.48 -7.29
C ALA A 32 7.00 5.14 -8.23
N PHE A 33 7.20 6.42 -8.51
CA PHE A 33 6.34 7.29 -9.31
C PHE A 33 7.19 8.18 -10.22
N GLU A 34 6.62 8.62 -11.34
CA GLU A 34 7.23 9.64 -12.19
C GLU A 34 7.02 11.07 -11.67
N LYS A 35 5.94 11.29 -10.91
CA LYS A 35 5.48 12.60 -10.44
C LYS A 35 4.92 12.50 -9.02
N GLY A 36 5.09 13.58 -8.27
CA GLY A 36 4.56 13.71 -6.92
C GLY A 36 3.05 13.78 -6.86
N GLY A 37 2.54 13.50 -5.67
CA GLY A 37 1.11 13.47 -5.37
C GLY A 37 0.89 13.13 -3.91
N LYS A 38 -0.34 12.73 -3.59
CA LYS A 38 -0.74 12.21 -2.30
C LYS A 38 -1.18 10.76 -2.41
N LEU A 39 -0.84 9.96 -1.41
CA LEU A 39 -1.31 8.59 -1.25
C LEU A 39 -2.02 8.40 0.09
N TRP A 40 -2.81 7.33 0.13
CA TRP A 40 -3.54 6.86 1.30
C TRP A 40 -3.31 5.37 1.46
N VAL A 41 -3.04 4.94 2.69
CA VAL A 41 -2.93 3.54 3.07
C VAL A 41 -4.21 3.17 3.81
N TYR A 42 -4.85 2.11 3.34
CA TYR A 42 -6.06 1.56 3.90
C TYR A 42 -5.80 0.18 4.46
N ILE A 43 -6.44 -0.14 5.58
CA ILE A 43 -6.47 -1.49 6.15
C ILE A 43 -7.89 -2.01 6.25
N SER A 44 -8.04 -3.32 6.18
CA SER A 44 -9.31 -4.03 6.38
C SER A 44 -9.07 -5.36 7.09
N TYR A 45 -10.01 -5.76 7.95
CA TYR A 45 -10.00 -7.07 8.61
C TYR A 45 -10.62 -8.18 7.74
N ASP A 46 -11.55 -7.83 6.86
CA ASP A 46 -12.37 -8.76 6.09
C ASP A 46 -12.13 -8.68 4.56
N GLY A 47 -11.23 -7.78 4.15
CA GLY A 47 -10.94 -7.52 2.74
C GLY A 47 -12.04 -6.75 2.00
N GLN A 48 -13.04 -6.22 2.71
CA GLN A 48 -14.19 -5.52 2.15
C GLN A 48 -14.34 -4.11 2.74
N ASN A 49 -14.30 -4.00 4.07
CA ASN A 49 -14.48 -2.75 4.80
C ASN A 49 -13.12 -2.11 5.09
N PHE A 50 -12.72 -1.15 4.27
CA PHE A 50 -11.43 -0.48 4.35
C PHE A 50 -11.51 0.85 5.11
N SER A 51 -10.55 1.08 6.01
CA SER A 51 -10.35 2.33 6.74
C SER A 51 -8.99 2.92 6.43
N VAL A 52 -8.93 4.24 6.21
CA VAL A 52 -7.67 4.97 6.04
C VAL A 52 -6.93 5.01 7.39
N VAL A 53 -5.67 4.60 7.39
CA VAL A 53 -4.78 4.71 8.56
C VAL A 53 -3.66 5.71 8.38
N GLU A 54 -3.28 5.98 7.13
CA GLU A 54 -2.26 6.98 6.82
C GLU A 54 -2.59 7.69 5.51
N SER A 55 -2.23 8.97 5.43
CA SER A 55 -2.12 9.67 4.15
C SER A 55 -0.89 10.55 4.12
N ARG A 56 -0.16 10.57 2.99
CA ARG A 56 1.05 11.37 2.83
C ARG A 56 1.30 11.82 1.41
N SER A 57 1.95 12.96 1.30
CA SER A 57 2.52 13.42 0.04
C SER A 57 3.83 12.70 -0.27
N TYR A 58 4.11 12.52 -1.55
CA TYR A 58 5.34 11.93 -2.08
C TYR A 58 5.83 12.72 -3.30
N THR A 59 7.10 12.54 -3.65
CA THR A 59 7.70 13.10 -4.87
C THR A 59 7.84 12.00 -5.93
N LYS A 60 8.95 11.27 -5.95
CA LYS A 60 9.16 10.15 -6.89
C LYS A 60 9.18 8.81 -6.18
N ASP A 61 9.71 8.77 -4.96
CA ASP A 61 9.80 7.54 -4.19
C ASP A 61 9.01 7.68 -2.89
N PHE A 62 8.27 6.62 -2.56
CA PHE A 62 7.63 6.45 -1.28
C PHE A 62 8.10 5.14 -0.66
N ALA A 63 8.84 5.21 0.44
CA ALA A 63 9.32 4.04 1.17
C ALA A 63 9.11 4.23 2.67
N ARG A 64 8.20 3.46 3.26
CA ARG A 64 7.85 3.54 4.69
C ARG A 64 7.35 2.20 5.24
N PRO A 65 7.59 1.92 6.54
CA PRO A 65 6.92 0.82 7.20
C PRO A 65 5.45 1.18 7.49
N VAL A 66 4.56 0.21 7.36
CA VAL A 66 3.21 0.22 7.93
C VAL A 66 3.25 -0.68 9.15
N VAL A 67 3.07 -0.08 10.33
CA VAL A 67 3.21 -0.74 11.63
C VAL A 67 1.85 -0.97 12.29
N GLY A 68 1.77 -1.98 13.16
CA GLY A 68 0.54 -2.29 13.88
C GLY A 68 -0.49 -3.04 13.04
N CYS A 69 -0.06 -3.71 11.98
CA CYS A 69 -0.89 -4.65 11.24
C CYS A 69 -1.22 -5.85 12.14
N ILE A 70 -2.39 -6.43 11.93
CA ILE A 70 -2.75 -7.72 12.55
C ILE A 70 -2.61 -8.80 11.47
N PRO A 71 -1.90 -9.91 11.74
CA PRO A 71 -1.77 -11.00 10.78
C PRO A 71 -3.14 -11.45 10.23
N GLY A 72 -3.26 -11.56 8.91
CA GLY A 72 -4.51 -11.83 8.20
C GLY A 72 -5.26 -10.59 7.73
N GLN A 73 -4.85 -9.38 8.11
CA GLN A 73 -5.44 -8.13 7.58
C GLN A 73 -5.05 -7.88 6.13
N TYR A 74 -5.85 -7.06 5.47
CA TYR A 74 -5.64 -6.62 4.10
C TYR A 74 -5.20 -5.17 4.07
N ILE A 75 -4.19 -4.89 3.26
CA ILE A 75 -3.73 -3.53 2.94
C ILE A 75 -4.16 -3.19 1.51
N LYS A 76 -4.64 -1.97 1.32
CA LYS A 76 -4.92 -1.36 0.02
C LYS A 76 -4.33 0.04 -0.02
N ILE A 77 -3.89 0.48 -1.19
CA ILE A 77 -3.26 1.78 -1.39
C ILE A 77 -4.03 2.54 -2.46
N GLU A 78 -4.25 3.83 -2.24
CA GLU A 78 -4.69 4.74 -3.29
C GLU A 78 -3.70 5.87 -3.45
N CYS A 79 -3.52 6.34 -4.68
CA CYS A 79 -2.58 7.41 -5.00
C CYS A 79 -3.10 8.27 -6.17
N GLU A 80 -2.74 9.54 -6.16
CA GLU A 80 -3.18 10.50 -7.17
C GLU A 80 -2.49 10.31 -8.52
N THR A 81 -1.26 9.78 -8.53
CA THR A 81 -0.47 9.54 -9.75
C THR A 81 -0.20 8.06 -9.96
N GLU A 82 -0.05 7.65 -11.23
CA GLU A 82 0.21 6.27 -11.60
C GLU A 82 1.56 5.78 -11.06
N PRO A 83 1.58 4.66 -10.31
CA PRO A 83 2.83 4.04 -9.88
C PRO A 83 3.56 3.38 -11.05
N VAL A 84 4.88 3.48 -11.04
CA VAL A 84 5.77 2.74 -11.96
C VAL A 84 6.04 1.33 -11.43
N LYS A 85 6.25 1.21 -10.12
CA LYS A 85 6.47 -0.05 -9.41
C LYS A 85 5.99 0.09 -7.97
N ALA A 86 5.41 -0.97 -7.42
CA ALA A 86 4.99 -1.01 -6.02
C ALA A 86 5.14 -2.42 -5.44
N SER A 87 5.64 -2.50 -4.22
CA SER A 87 5.82 -3.75 -3.49
C SER A 87 5.57 -3.58 -1.99
N ILE A 88 4.97 -4.60 -1.38
CA ILE A 88 4.95 -4.81 0.08
C ILE A 88 6.00 -5.87 0.42
N PHE A 89 6.79 -5.60 1.45
CA PHE A 89 7.81 -6.49 1.97
C PHE A 89 7.41 -6.96 3.37
N GLU A 90 7.37 -8.27 3.56
CA GLU A 90 7.11 -8.89 4.86
C GLU A 90 8.39 -9.60 5.32
N SER A 91 8.71 -9.48 6.61
CA SER A 91 9.71 -10.35 7.24
C SER A 91 9.21 -11.79 7.18
N GLU A 92 10.10 -12.71 6.82
CA GLU A 92 9.86 -14.14 7.04
C GLU A 92 10.34 -14.41 8.46
N GLU A 93 9.43 -14.85 9.34
CA GLU A 93 9.80 -15.37 10.66
C GLU A 93 10.65 -16.64 10.55
#